data_AF-A0A0R1V456-F1
#
_entry.id   AF-A0A0R1V456-F1
#
_cell.length_a   1.000
_cell.length_b   1.000
_cell.length_c   1.000
_cell.angle_alpha   90.00
_cell.angle_beta   90.00
_cell.angle_gamma   90.00
#
_symmetry.space_group_name_H-M   'P 1'
#
loop_
_entity.id
_entity.type
_entity.pdbx_description
1 polymer ?
#
loop_
_entity_poly.entity_id
_entity_poly.type
_entity_poly.pdbx_seq_one_letter_code
_entity_poly.pdbx_strand_id
1 'polypeptide(L)'
;MRPTYLPKKNLWVVDTLALQRVRQADQESQLEKRMRKEFGWRLGERLTFRVGDGPEIGDIDDVMSEFIGSGLTYHFWNSHARRHNYPEEAHTFNEVLHFLAEDPGSFEVQEFADEYSQQELVFLAAVKKRYADLDADE
;
A
#
# COMPACT_ATOMS: atom_id res chain seq x y z
N MET A 1 -13.67 10.12 2.03
CA MET A 1 -14.60 9.91 0.89
C MET A 1 -14.67 8.42 0.57
N ARG A 2 -15.71 7.90 -0.11
CA ARG A 2 -15.80 6.46 -0.42
C ARG A 2 -14.94 6.09 -1.65
N PRO A 3 -14.18 4.97 -1.62
CA PRO A 3 -13.52 4.43 -2.81
C PRO A 3 -14.51 4.18 -3.94
N THR A 4 -14.11 4.52 -5.17
CA THR A 4 -14.97 4.42 -6.36
C THR A 4 -14.24 3.66 -7.47
N TYR A 5 -14.91 2.66 -8.04
CA TYR A 5 -14.39 1.92 -9.19
C TYR A 5 -14.67 2.66 -10.50
N LEU A 6 -13.68 2.70 -11.40
CA LEU A 6 -13.76 3.34 -12.72
C LEU A 6 -13.73 2.28 -13.84
N PRO A 7 -14.89 1.80 -14.33
CA PRO A 7 -14.95 0.63 -15.23
C PRO A 7 -14.21 0.82 -16.55
N LYS A 8 -14.20 2.02 -17.11
CA LYS A 8 -13.52 2.34 -18.38
C LYS A 8 -11.99 2.21 -18.31
N LYS A 9 -11.43 2.29 -17.11
CA LYS A 9 -9.98 2.21 -16.86
C LYS A 9 -9.57 0.97 -16.07
N ASN A 10 -10.55 0.19 -15.60
CA ASN A 10 -10.34 -0.98 -14.75
C ASN A 10 -9.50 -0.68 -13.49
N LEU A 11 -9.80 0.43 -12.78
CA LEU A 11 -9.02 0.88 -11.62
C LEU A 11 -9.95 1.36 -10.48
N TRP A 12 -9.45 1.28 -9.26
CA TRP A 12 -10.06 1.89 -8.07
C TRP A 12 -9.41 3.24 -7.77
N VAL A 13 -10.18 4.16 -7.21
CA VAL A 13 -9.69 5.49 -6.82
C VAL A 13 -10.28 5.88 -5.47
N VAL A 14 -9.46 6.46 -4.60
CA VAL A 14 -9.95 7.15 -3.40
C VAL A 14 -9.31 8.53 -3.27
N ASP A 15 -10.09 9.45 -2.71
CA ASP A 15 -9.64 10.78 -2.40
C ASP A 15 -9.00 10.82 -1.01
N THR A 16 -7.68 11.01 -0.99
CA THR A 16 -6.84 10.95 0.22
C THR A 16 -7.06 12.15 1.16
N LEU A 17 -6.72 11.99 2.45
CA LEU A 17 -6.77 13.09 3.41
C LEU A 17 -5.79 14.22 3.04
N ALA A 18 -4.65 13.87 2.44
CA ALA A 18 -3.73 14.84 1.88
C ALA A 18 -4.40 15.71 0.81
N LEU A 19 -5.15 15.10 -0.13
CA LEU A 19 -5.90 15.83 -1.15
C LEU A 19 -7.00 16.72 -0.58
N GLN A 20 -7.73 16.25 0.44
CA GLN A 20 -8.73 17.07 1.11
C GLN A 20 -8.08 18.30 1.75
N ARG A 21 -6.93 18.12 2.38
CA ARG A 21 -6.14 19.23 2.94
C ARG A 21 -5.58 20.15 1.87
N VAL A 22 -5.12 19.64 0.74
CA VAL A 22 -4.65 20.47 -0.40
C VAL A 22 -5.80 21.25 -1.01
N ARG A 23 -6.98 20.65 -1.19
CA ARG A 23 -8.16 21.38 -1.69
C ARG A 23 -8.69 22.39 -0.69
N GLN A 24 -8.65 22.07 0.61
CA GLN A 24 -8.96 23.04 1.66
C GLN A 24 -7.93 24.17 1.68
N ALA A 25 -6.64 23.86 1.59
CA ALA A 25 -5.57 24.86 1.54
C ALA A 25 -5.63 25.69 0.25
N ASP A 26 -6.04 25.12 -0.89
CA ASP A 26 -6.22 25.87 -2.13
C ASP A 26 -7.51 26.71 -2.11
N GLN A 27 -8.60 26.21 -1.53
CA GLN A 27 -9.79 27.02 -1.24
C GLN A 27 -9.50 28.13 -0.24
N GLU A 28 -8.73 27.86 0.81
CA GLU A 28 -8.21 28.85 1.76
C GLU A 28 -7.26 29.81 1.06
N SER A 29 -6.41 29.37 0.11
CA SER A 29 -5.55 30.27 -0.68
C SER A 29 -6.36 31.18 -1.59
N GLN A 30 -7.43 30.67 -2.19
CA GLN A 30 -8.34 31.45 -3.04
C GLN A 30 -9.19 32.42 -2.20
N LEU A 31 -9.64 31.98 -1.03
CA LEU A 31 -10.33 32.81 -0.05
C LEU A 31 -9.39 33.89 0.49
N GLU A 32 -8.14 33.54 0.82
CA GLU A 32 -7.10 34.45 1.29
C GLU A 32 -6.70 35.44 0.18
N LYS A 33 -6.59 35.00 -1.08
CA LYS A 33 -6.41 35.90 -2.25
C LYS A 33 -7.59 36.85 -2.41
N ARG A 34 -8.83 36.40 -2.23
CA ARG A 34 -10.04 37.26 -2.25
C ARG A 34 -10.03 38.24 -1.08
N MET A 35 -9.75 37.78 0.13
CA MET A 35 -9.68 38.61 1.34
C MET A 35 -8.52 39.62 1.26
N ARG A 36 -7.36 39.26 0.70
CA ARG A 36 -6.26 40.21 0.42
C ARG A 36 -6.65 41.26 -0.61
N LYS A 37 -7.45 40.88 -1.61
CA LYS A 37 -7.96 41.79 -2.65
C LYS A 37 -9.02 42.75 -2.10
N GLU A 38 -9.83 42.31 -1.13
CA GLU A 38 -10.85 43.14 -0.48
C GLU A 38 -10.34 43.98 0.70
N PHE A 39 -9.40 43.45 1.51
CA PHE A 39 -9.02 44.06 2.80
C PHE A 39 -7.57 44.56 2.89
N GLY A 40 -6.77 44.40 1.83
CA GLY A 40 -5.44 45.02 1.76
C GLY A 40 -4.35 44.30 2.57
N TRP A 41 -3.14 44.32 1.99
CA TRP A 41 -1.96 43.57 2.39
C TRP A 41 -1.41 43.91 3.79
N ARG A 42 -1.74 43.13 4.81
CA ARG A 42 -0.88 42.92 6.01
C ARG A 42 -1.23 41.56 6.63
N LEU A 43 -0.50 40.47 6.32
CA LEU A 43 -0.12 39.43 7.33
C LEU A 43 0.51 38.12 6.82
N GLY A 44 0.45 37.73 5.55
CA GLY A 44 0.69 36.30 5.21
C GLY A 44 2.02 35.97 4.53
N GLU A 45 3.14 36.07 5.23
CA GLU A 45 4.40 35.44 4.82
C GLU A 45 4.73 34.25 5.73
N ARG A 46 4.41 33.04 5.26
CA ARG A 46 5.16 31.77 5.43
C ARG A 46 4.24 30.60 5.17
N LEU A 47 4.51 29.79 4.14
CA LEU A 47 4.63 28.33 4.24
C LEU A 47 4.97 27.70 2.87
N THR A 48 5.97 26.82 2.93
CA THR A 48 6.61 26.11 1.83
C THR A 48 5.78 24.89 1.39
N PHE A 49 5.58 24.73 0.09
CA PHE A 49 4.96 23.55 -0.53
C PHE A 49 5.97 22.37 -0.62
N ARG A 50 5.53 21.16 -0.29
CA ARG A 50 6.09 19.90 -0.80
C ARG A 50 5.07 19.28 -1.75
N VAL A 51 5.56 18.82 -2.90
CA VAL A 51 4.77 18.23 -3.98
C VAL A 51 4.81 16.71 -3.83
N GLY A 52 3.62 16.11 -3.72
CA GLY A 52 3.42 14.65 -3.80
C GLY A 52 1.95 14.27 -4.03
N ASP A 53 1.14 15.14 -4.65
CA ASP A 53 -0.31 15.11 -4.48
C ASP A 53 -1.05 14.65 -5.75
N GLY A 54 -1.41 13.37 -5.77
CA GLY A 54 -2.42 12.77 -6.66
C GLY A 54 -3.36 11.85 -5.87
N PRO A 55 -4.53 11.48 -6.40
CA PRO A 55 -5.35 10.43 -5.78
C PRO A 55 -4.59 9.11 -5.82
N GLU A 56 -4.80 8.27 -4.81
CA GLU A 56 -4.27 6.91 -4.83
C GLU A 56 -5.03 6.13 -5.90
N ILE A 57 -4.28 5.55 -6.84
CA ILE A 57 -4.80 4.83 -7.99
C ILE A 57 -3.94 3.58 -8.13
N GLY A 58 -4.54 2.44 -7.86
CA GLY A 58 -3.84 1.17 -7.90
C GLY A 58 -4.80 0.02 -7.73
N ASP A 59 -4.26 -1.08 -7.21
CA ASP A 59 -5.06 -2.22 -6.82
C ASP A 59 -5.96 -1.88 -5.63
N ILE A 60 -7.00 -2.70 -5.44
CA ILE A 60 -8.08 -2.36 -4.50
C ILE A 60 -7.61 -2.33 -3.05
N ASP A 61 -6.67 -3.18 -2.69
CA ASP A 61 -5.99 -3.25 -1.40
C ASP A 61 -5.18 -2.00 -1.12
N ASP A 62 -4.40 -1.48 -2.07
CA ASP A 62 -3.67 -0.21 -1.92
C ASP A 62 -4.65 0.96 -1.68
N VAL A 63 -5.68 1.04 -2.51
CA VAL A 63 -6.70 2.11 -2.42
C VAL A 63 -7.50 2.03 -1.11
N MET A 64 -7.85 0.82 -0.66
CA MET A 64 -8.54 0.62 0.62
C MET A 64 -7.61 0.88 1.81
N SER A 65 -6.33 0.56 1.68
CA SER A 65 -5.32 0.81 2.72
C SER A 65 -5.14 2.29 2.99
N GLU A 66 -4.99 3.08 1.93
CA GLU A 66 -4.96 4.54 2.03
C GLU A 66 -6.29 5.10 2.55
N PHE A 67 -7.43 4.50 2.15
CA PHE A 67 -8.74 4.92 2.65
C PHE A 67 -8.89 4.78 4.16
N ILE A 68 -8.37 3.70 4.76
CA ILE A 68 -8.44 3.47 6.22
C ILE A 68 -7.21 4.03 6.97
N GLY A 69 -6.20 4.51 6.25
CA GLY A 69 -4.93 4.97 6.82
C GLY A 69 -4.10 3.85 7.45
N SER A 70 -4.24 2.62 6.93
CA SER A 70 -3.55 1.42 7.41
C SER A 70 -3.38 0.46 6.24
N GLY A 71 -2.20 -0.16 6.12
CA GLY A 71 -1.91 -1.19 5.10
C GLY A 71 -2.15 -2.60 5.59
N LEU A 72 -2.27 -3.54 4.64
CA LEU A 72 -1.91 -4.93 4.89
C LEU A 72 -0.38 -5.04 4.82
N THR A 73 0.18 -5.84 5.72
CA THR A 73 1.60 -6.15 5.75
C THR A 73 1.73 -7.63 6.03
N TYR A 74 2.45 -8.31 5.17
CA TYR A 74 2.73 -9.74 5.25
C TYR A 74 4.24 -9.92 5.31
N HIS A 75 4.74 -10.33 6.46
CA HIS A 75 6.14 -10.64 6.65
C HIS A 75 6.44 -12.10 6.35
N PHE A 76 7.62 -12.34 5.82
CA PHE A 76 8.13 -13.69 5.56
C PHE A 76 9.66 -13.71 5.53
N TRP A 77 10.19 -14.91 5.71
CA TRP A 77 11.60 -15.21 5.50
C TRP A 77 11.78 -15.85 4.13
N ASN A 78 12.81 -15.44 3.40
CA ASN A 78 13.37 -16.14 2.24
C ASN A 78 14.91 -16.14 2.35
N SER A 79 15.62 -16.66 1.35
CA SER A 79 17.09 -16.69 1.35
C SER A 79 17.73 -15.29 1.42
N HIS A 80 17.08 -14.26 0.86
CA HIS A 80 17.56 -12.87 0.97
C HIS A 80 17.40 -12.35 2.40
N ALA A 81 16.17 -12.41 2.93
CA ALA A 81 15.81 -12.01 4.27
C ALA A 81 16.74 -12.63 5.33
N ARG A 82 16.96 -13.94 5.24
CA ARG A 82 17.83 -14.70 6.16
C ARG A 82 19.29 -14.24 6.10
N ARG A 83 19.80 -13.90 4.91
CA ARG A 83 21.18 -13.37 4.75
C ARG A 83 21.35 -12.00 5.39
N HIS A 84 20.31 -11.18 5.37
CA HIS A 84 20.33 -9.83 5.93
C HIS A 84 19.77 -9.75 7.35
N ASN A 85 19.28 -10.87 7.89
CA ASN A 85 18.64 -10.97 9.19
C ASN A 85 17.52 -9.93 9.39
N TYR A 86 16.76 -9.71 8.33
CA TYR A 86 15.61 -8.80 8.30
C TYR A 86 14.53 -9.44 7.44
N PRO A 87 13.29 -9.63 7.95
CA PRO A 87 12.22 -10.25 7.17
C PRO A 87 11.85 -9.35 5.98
N GLU A 88 11.44 -9.98 4.89
CA GLU A 88 10.86 -9.27 3.75
C GLU A 88 9.41 -8.92 4.07
N GLU A 89 8.89 -7.90 3.39
CA GLU A 89 7.51 -7.45 3.53
C GLU A 89 6.81 -7.44 2.16
N ALA A 90 5.54 -7.82 2.16
CA ALA A 90 4.63 -7.68 1.03
C ALA A 90 3.36 -6.96 1.48
N HIS A 91 2.72 -6.25 0.55
CA HIS A 91 1.50 -5.51 0.79
C HIS A 91 0.25 -6.26 0.31
N THR A 92 0.43 -7.30 -0.51
CA THR A 92 -0.65 -8.15 -1.00
C THR A 92 -0.32 -9.63 -0.88
N PHE A 93 -1.33 -10.49 -0.75
CA PHE A 93 -1.10 -11.94 -0.76
C PHE A 93 -0.57 -12.44 -2.11
N ASN A 94 -0.86 -11.74 -3.21
CA ASN A 94 -0.32 -12.09 -4.52
C ASN A 94 1.20 -11.89 -4.59
N GLU A 95 1.72 -10.83 -3.97
CA GLU A 95 3.16 -10.60 -3.84
C GLU A 95 3.81 -11.70 -3.00
N VAL A 96 3.19 -12.10 -1.88
CA VAL A 96 3.65 -13.25 -1.08
C VAL A 96 3.80 -14.51 -1.94
N LEU A 97 2.81 -14.81 -2.80
CA LEU A 97 2.87 -15.95 -3.71
C LEU A 97 4.00 -15.83 -4.74
N HIS A 98 4.31 -14.62 -5.21
CA HIS A 98 5.44 -14.37 -6.09
C HIS A 98 6.76 -14.72 -5.40
N PHE A 99 6.99 -14.22 -4.18
CA PHE A 99 8.20 -14.54 -3.41
C PHE A 99 8.32 -16.03 -3.08
N LEU A 100 7.20 -16.68 -2.76
CA LEU A 100 7.17 -18.14 -2.57
C LEU A 100 7.59 -18.89 -3.84
N ALA A 101 7.13 -18.46 -5.02
CA ALA A 101 7.45 -19.11 -6.28
C ALA A 101 8.93 -18.93 -6.69
N GLU A 102 9.56 -17.82 -6.31
CA GLU A 102 10.97 -17.54 -6.59
C GLU A 102 11.93 -18.35 -5.70
N ASP A 103 11.58 -18.58 -4.44
CA ASP A 103 12.44 -19.27 -3.46
C ASP A 103 11.65 -20.22 -2.54
N PRO A 104 11.01 -21.28 -3.09
CA PRO A 104 10.07 -22.11 -2.34
C PRO A 104 10.72 -22.89 -1.20
N GLY A 105 12.00 -23.23 -1.34
CA GLY A 105 12.75 -24.01 -0.34
C GLY A 105 13.04 -23.23 0.93
N SER A 106 13.36 -21.94 0.82
CA SER A 106 13.72 -21.09 1.97
C SER A 106 12.58 -20.19 2.44
N PHE A 107 11.44 -20.18 1.74
CA PHE A 107 10.28 -19.36 2.08
C PHE A 107 9.58 -19.81 3.37
N GLU A 108 9.43 -18.95 4.38
CA GLU A 108 8.78 -19.28 5.65
C GLU A 108 7.98 -18.12 6.24
N VAL A 109 6.78 -18.41 6.75
CA VAL A 109 5.87 -17.43 7.36
C VAL A 109 5.56 -17.71 8.83
N GLN A 110 6.17 -18.76 9.42
CA GLN A 110 5.74 -19.29 10.72
C GLN A 110 5.84 -18.27 11.86
N GLU A 111 6.85 -17.40 11.85
CA GLU A 111 7.04 -16.35 12.86
C GLU A 111 6.05 -15.19 12.73
N PHE A 112 5.33 -15.12 11.60
CA PHE A 112 4.40 -14.05 11.24
C PHE A 112 2.98 -14.59 10.98
N ALA A 113 2.69 -15.81 11.46
CA ALA A 113 1.47 -16.53 11.09
C ALA A 113 0.17 -15.79 11.47
N ASP A 114 0.23 -14.85 12.41
CA ASP A 114 -0.88 -13.98 12.84
C ASP A 114 -1.22 -12.89 11.82
N GLU A 115 -0.32 -12.58 10.89
CA GLU A 115 -0.55 -11.64 9.77
C GLU A 115 -1.30 -12.30 8.60
N TYR A 116 -1.40 -13.63 8.61
CA TYR A 116 -2.05 -14.41 7.57
C TYR A 116 -3.38 -14.98 8.05
N SER A 117 -4.34 -15.07 7.14
CA SER A 117 -5.54 -15.86 7.38
C SER A 117 -5.22 -17.35 7.41
N GLN A 118 -6.04 -18.12 8.12
CA GLN A 118 -5.91 -19.58 8.16
C GLN A 118 -6.01 -20.22 6.76
N GLN A 119 -6.79 -19.63 5.85
CA GLN A 119 -6.93 -20.12 4.48
C GLN A 119 -5.64 -19.90 3.68
N GLU A 120 -5.02 -18.73 3.81
CA GLU A 120 -3.74 -18.41 3.15
C GLU A 120 -2.63 -19.35 3.64
N LEU A 121 -2.52 -19.58 4.94
CA LEU A 121 -1.52 -20.51 5.51
C LEU A 121 -1.66 -21.93 4.95
N VAL A 122 -2.90 -22.44 4.84
CA VAL A 122 -3.17 -23.76 4.25
C VAL A 122 -2.79 -23.79 2.77
N PHE A 123 -3.08 -22.71 2.04
CA PHE A 123 -2.74 -22.60 0.62
C PHE A 123 -1.21 -22.54 0.41
N LEU A 124 -0.49 -21.71 1.16
CA LEU A 124 0.98 -21.63 1.13
C LEU A 124 1.62 -22.99 1.41
N ALA A 125 1.14 -23.72 2.43
CA ALA A 125 1.64 -25.06 2.74
C ALA A 125 1.42 -26.05 1.59
N ALA A 126 0.25 -26.00 0.93
CA ALA A 126 -0.04 -26.86 -0.22
C ALA A 126 0.87 -26.54 -1.42
N VAL A 127 1.11 -25.26 -1.70
CA VAL A 127 2.01 -24.82 -2.78
C VAL A 127 3.45 -25.24 -2.48
N LYS A 128 3.96 -24.97 -1.27
CA LYS A 128 5.31 -25.43 -0.84
C LYS A 128 5.48 -26.92 -0.99
N LYS A 129 4.48 -27.71 -0.56
CA LYS A 129 4.51 -29.16 -0.72
C LYS A 129 4.61 -29.56 -2.20
N ARG A 130 3.88 -28.88 -3.09
CA ARG A 130 3.93 -29.18 -4.52
C ARG A 130 5.30 -28.93 -5.12
N TYR A 131 6.00 -27.87 -4.71
CA TYR A 131 7.40 -27.64 -5.12
C TYR A 131 8.32 -28.74 -4.60
N ALA A 132 8.22 -29.10 -3.32
CA ALA A 132 9.02 -30.18 -2.74
C ALA A 132 8.80 -31.54 -3.43
N ASP A 133 7.57 -31.85 -3.83
CA ASP A 133 7.25 -33.07 -4.59
C ASP A 133 7.92 -33.04 -5.98
N LEU A 134 8.00 -31.88 -6.63
CA LEU A 134 8.65 -31.74 -7.95
C LEU A 134 10.18 -31.85 -7.86
N ASP A 135 10.78 -31.25 -6.84
CA ASP A 135 12.24 -31.29 -6.62
C ASP A 135 12.74 -32.69 -6.22
N ALA A 136 11.86 -33.55 -5.70
CA ALA A 136 12.20 -34.93 -5.32
C ALA A 136 12.16 -35.93 -6.49
N ASP A 137 11.53 -35.55 -7.61
CA ASP A 137 11.40 -36.37 -8.82
C ASP A 137 12.54 -36.09 -9.85
N GLU A 138 13.43 -35.13 -9.58
CA GLU A 138 14.65 -34.81 -10.35
C GLU A 138 15.91 -35.55 -9.85
#